data_AF-A0A9X1Y8M5-F1
#
_entry.id   AF-A0A9X1Y8M5-F1
#
_cell.length_a   1.000
_cell.length_b   1.000
_cell.length_c   1.000
_cell.angle_alpha   90.00
_cell.angle_beta   90.00
_cell.angle_gamma   90.00
#
_symmetry.space_group_name_H-M   'P 1'
#
loop_
_entity.id
_entity.type
_entity.pdbx_description
1 polymer ?
#
loop_
_entity_poly.entity_id
_entity_poly.type
_entity_poly.pdbx_seq_one_letter_code
_entity_poly.pdbx_strand_id
1 'polypeptide(L)'
;MPEELVITFPQPIEWNLKTYDHITLTTPTAGAWADAEQSTGTAGTMKLMAAVGSTPEQVVRQMRISQIFRADRFFQHCAAISAEPGTLKKAIEAGRMALQLDPPVVLDGKSYARLDLHEPNGADWDAAETERGLASTITLIARTAGVPSPAVRQIPVNLALEADVFFQGFSVSAPGGGGS
;
A
#
# COMPACT_ATOMS: atom_id res chain seq x y z
N MET A 1 -6.72 16.91 -1.20
CA MET A 1 -7.38 15.83 -1.98
C MET A 1 -8.38 15.15 -1.07
N PRO A 2 -9.51 14.60 -1.56
CA PRO A 2 -10.48 14.00 -0.67
C PRO A 2 -9.90 12.74 -0.02
N GLU A 3 -9.91 12.69 1.31
CA GLU A 3 -9.49 11.53 2.12
C GLU A 3 -10.42 10.32 1.92
N GLU A 4 -11.60 10.58 1.34
CA GLU A 4 -12.69 9.63 1.19
C GLU A 4 -13.34 9.72 -0.20
N LEU A 5 -13.75 8.57 -0.75
CA LEU A 5 -14.61 8.44 -1.91
C LEU A 5 -15.89 7.68 -1.55
N VAL A 6 -17.04 8.35 -1.65
CA VAL A 6 -18.36 7.70 -1.54
C VAL A 6 -18.86 7.29 -2.92
N ILE A 7 -19.23 6.02 -3.05
CA ILE A 7 -19.86 5.45 -4.25
C ILE A 7 -21.28 4.99 -3.90
N THR A 8 -22.28 5.77 -4.30
CA THR A 8 -23.70 5.40 -4.18
C THR A 8 -24.11 4.42 -5.27
N PHE A 9 -24.93 3.43 -4.91
CA PHE A 9 -25.49 2.45 -5.81
C PHE A 9 -26.81 2.95 -6.41
N PRO A 10 -26.99 2.85 -7.75
CA PRO A 10 -28.25 3.25 -8.38
C PRO A 10 -29.45 2.44 -7.91
N GLN A 11 -29.21 1.19 -7.52
CA GLN A 11 -30.17 0.31 -6.85
C GLN A 11 -29.46 -0.29 -5.64
N PRO A 12 -30.10 -0.32 -4.45
CA PRO A 12 -29.50 -0.95 -3.29
C PRO A 12 -29.17 -2.42 -3.56
N ILE A 13 -28.04 -2.87 -3.06
CA ILE A 13 -27.58 -4.27 -3.15
C ILE A 13 -27.94 -4.95 -1.84
N GLU A 14 -28.66 -6.06 -1.90
CA GLU A 14 -28.97 -6.88 -0.73
C GLU A 14 -27.99 -8.05 -0.62
N TRP A 15 -27.37 -8.20 0.55
CA TRP A 15 -26.48 -9.31 0.83
C TRP A 15 -26.51 -9.67 2.32
N ASN A 16 -26.77 -10.95 2.62
CA ASN A 16 -26.83 -11.48 3.98
C ASN A 16 -27.72 -10.64 4.93
N LEU A 17 -28.96 -10.37 4.50
CA LEU A 17 -29.95 -9.56 5.23
C LEU A 17 -29.55 -8.10 5.50
N LYS A 18 -28.47 -7.62 4.89
CA LYS A 18 -28.05 -6.22 4.92
C LYS A 18 -28.25 -5.60 3.54
N THR A 19 -28.82 -4.40 3.53
CA THR A 19 -28.95 -3.57 2.33
C THR A 19 -27.80 -2.57 2.30
N TYR A 20 -27.16 -2.46 1.15
CA TYR A 20 -26.09 -1.50 0.89
C TYR A 20 -26.62 -0.53 -0.17
N ASP A 21 -26.61 0.76 0.14
CA ASP A 21 -26.99 1.84 -0.78
C ASP A 21 -25.77 2.66 -1.23
N HIS A 22 -24.65 2.56 -0.51
CA HIS A 22 -23.36 3.12 -0.87
C HIS A 22 -22.20 2.33 -0.24
N ILE A 23 -20.99 2.63 -0.70
CA ILE A 23 -19.74 2.31 -0.01
C ILE A 23 -18.90 3.56 0.15
N THR A 24 -18.16 3.61 1.24
CA THR A 24 -17.15 4.62 1.55
C THR A 24 -15.78 3.99 1.37
N LEU A 25 -14.90 4.62 0.59
CA LEU A 25 -13.53 4.19 0.39
C LEU A 25 -12.58 5.24 0.98
N THR A 26 -11.55 4.82 1.68
CA THR A 26 -10.48 5.66 2.23
C THR A 26 -9.13 5.28 1.65
N THR A 27 -8.06 5.95 2.06
CA THR A 27 -6.69 5.52 1.70
C THR A 27 -6.45 4.06 2.15
N PRO A 28 -6.03 3.16 1.25
CA PRO A 28 -5.72 1.79 1.61
C PRO A 28 -4.44 1.71 2.42
N THR A 29 -4.37 0.70 3.30
CA THR A 29 -3.12 0.34 3.97
C THR A 29 -2.21 -0.44 3.03
N ALA A 30 -0.91 -0.47 3.35
CA ALA A 30 0.07 -1.26 2.63
C ALA A 30 -0.31 -2.76 2.61
N GLY A 31 -0.84 -3.29 3.72
CA GLY A 31 -1.29 -4.67 3.81
C GLY A 31 -2.47 -4.98 2.87
N ALA A 32 -3.49 -4.11 2.86
CA ALA A 32 -4.65 -4.29 1.99
C ALA A 32 -4.25 -4.23 0.50
N TRP A 33 -3.31 -3.36 0.15
CA TRP A 33 -2.77 -3.25 -1.19
C TRP A 33 -1.95 -4.49 -1.58
N ALA A 34 -1.04 -4.95 -0.73
CA ALA A 34 -0.26 -6.15 -0.97
C ALA A 34 -1.14 -7.40 -1.19
N ASP A 35 -2.23 -7.54 -0.43
CA ASP A 35 -3.17 -8.66 -0.58
C ASP A 35 -3.96 -8.57 -1.89
N ALA A 36 -4.25 -7.36 -2.35
CA ALA A 36 -4.97 -7.11 -3.60
C ALA A 36 -4.09 -7.29 -4.85
N GLU A 37 -2.79 -6.98 -4.77
CA GLU A 37 -1.81 -7.19 -5.85
C GLU A 37 -1.64 -8.67 -6.24
N GLN A 38 -2.04 -9.60 -5.36
CA GLN A 38 -2.15 -11.03 -5.68
C GLN A 38 -3.26 -11.34 -6.70
N SER A 39 -3.95 -10.33 -7.24
CA SER A 39 -5.02 -10.47 -8.22
C SER A 39 -4.85 -9.48 -9.36
N THR A 40 -5.18 -9.91 -10.57
CA THR A 40 -4.93 -9.12 -11.78
C THR A 40 -6.17 -8.35 -12.24
N GLY A 41 -5.92 -7.23 -12.93
CA GLY A 41 -6.97 -6.39 -13.50
C GLY A 41 -7.97 -5.89 -12.44
N THR A 42 -9.26 -5.89 -12.80
CA THR A 42 -10.32 -5.36 -11.93
C THR A 42 -10.53 -6.18 -10.66
N ALA A 43 -10.04 -7.43 -10.61
CA ALA A 43 -10.14 -8.25 -9.40
C ALA A 43 -9.32 -7.68 -8.24
N GLY A 44 -8.14 -7.10 -8.51
CA GLY A 44 -7.34 -6.40 -7.50
C GLY A 44 -8.07 -5.17 -6.96
N THR A 45 -8.62 -4.33 -7.85
CA THR A 45 -9.42 -3.17 -7.45
C THR A 45 -10.62 -3.59 -6.59
N MET A 46 -11.35 -4.64 -6.97
CA MET A 46 -12.51 -5.12 -6.20
C MET A 46 -12.11 -5.62 -4.80
N LYS A 47 -10.95 -6.28 -4.67
CA LYS A 47 -10.39 -6.69 -3.36
C LYS A 47 -10.05 -5.49 -2.49
N LEU A 48 -9.40 -4.47 -3.06
CA LEU A 48 -9.15 -3.21 -2.36
C LEU A 48 -10.44 -2.55 -1.89
N MET A 49 -11.44 -2.45 -2.76
CA MET A 49 -12.74 -1.88 -2.40
C MET A 49 -13.39 -2.65 -1.24
N ALA A 50 -13.35 -3.97 -1.28
CA ALA A 50 -13.92 -4.81 -0.23
C ALA A 50 -13.19 -4.62 1.11
N ALA A 51 -11.86 -4.62 1.09
CA ALA A 51 -11.03 -4.45 2.28
C ALA A 51 -11.18 -3.04 2.89
N VAL A 52 -11.03 -2.00 2.07
CA VAL A 52 -11.07 -0.59 2.50
C VAL A 52 -12.48 -0.18 2.91
N GLY A 53 -13.48 -0.54 2.10
CA GLY A 53 -14.87 -0.16 2.34
C GLY A 53 -15.59 -1.03 3.35
N SER A 54 -14.89 -1.96 4.04
CA SER A 54 -15.48 -2.92 4.98
C SER A 54 -16.74 -3.59 4.40
N THR A 55 -16.68 -3.93 3.11
CA THR A 55 -17.82 -4.37 2.31
C THR A 55 -17.53 -5.75 1.74
N PRO A 56 -18.47 -6.72 1.79
CA PRO A 56 -18.23 -8.04 1.22
C PRO A 56 -17.89 -7.98 -0.27
N GLU A 57 -16.94 -8.81 -0.72
CA GLU A 57 -16.57 -8.90 -2.14
C GLU A 57 -17.78 -9.18 -3.05
N GLN A 58 -18.77 -9.95 -2.57
CA GLN A 58 -19.98 -10.26 -3.33
C GLN A 58 -20.86 -9.04 -3.59
N VAL A 59 -20.83 -8.04 -2.69
CA VAL A 59 -21.48 -6.74 -2.92
C VAL A 59 -20.70 -5.95 -3.97
N VAL A 60 -19.37 -5.91 -3.85
CA VAL A 60 -18.50 -5.21 -4.82
C VAL A 60 -18.62 -5.81 -6.22
N ARG A 61 -18.73 -7.13 -6.36
CA ARG A 61 -18.90 -7.82 -7.65
C ARG A 61 -20.21 -7.50 -8.35
N GLN A 62 -21.22 -7.01 -7.63
CA GLN A 62 -22.50 -6.57 -8.18
C GLN A 62 -22.46 -5.11 -8.64
N MET A 63 -21.38 -4.38 -8.35
CA MET A 63 -21.22 -2.99 -8.79
C MET A 63 -21.02 -2.88 -10.29
N ARG A 64 -21.43 -1.74 -10.85
CA ARG A 64 -21.19 -1.43 -12.26
C ARG A 64 -19.69 -1.22 -12.50
N ILE A 65 -19.20 -1.62 -13.67
CA ILE A 65 -17.79 -1.46 -14.02
C ILE A 65 -17.31 0.00 -13.94
N SER A 66 -18.17 0.97 -14.26
CA SER A 66 -17.85 2.40 -14.13
C SER A 66 -17.59 2.84 -12.69
N GLN A 67 -18.22 2.19 -11.70
CA GLN A 67 -17.97 2.44 -10.28
C GLN A 67 -16.63 1.81 -9.85
N ILE A 68 -16.31 0.62 -10.37
CA ILE A 68 -15.00 -0.02 -10.14
C ILE A 68 -13.87 0.85 -10.71
N PHE A 69 -14.01 1.36 -11.94
CA PHE A 69 -13.00 2.28 -12.51
C PHE A 69 -12.91 3.62 -11.77
N ARG A 70 -14.00 4.10 -11.16
CA ARG A 70 -13.94 5.29 -10.30
C ARG A 70 -13.13 5.02 -9.03
N ALA A 71 -13.32 3.85 -8.40
CA ALA A 71 -12.52 3.42 -7.25
C ALA A 71 -11.04 3.23 -7.62
N ASP A 72 -10.78 2.62 -8.78
CA ASP A 72 -9.42 2.40 -9.29
C ASP A 72 -8.62 3.70 -9.40
N ARG A 73 -9.21 4.74 -10.02
CA ARG A 73 -8.59 6.07 -10.10
C ARG A 73 -8.34 6.70 -8.74
N PHE A 74 -9.26 6.50 -7.79
CA PHE A 74 -9.07 6.97 -6.43
C PHE A 74 -7.89 6.27 -5.73
N PHE A 75 -7.75 4.96 -5.91
CA PHE A 75 -6.62 4.20 -5.36
C PHE A 75 -5.29 4.56 -6.03
N GLN A 76 -5.25 4.75 -7.34
CA GLN A 76 -4.07 5.29 -8.04
C GLN A 76 -3.68 6.66 -7.49
N HIS A 77 -4.66 7.49 -7.17
CA HIS A 77 -4.41 8.78 -6.55
C HIS A 77 -3.87 8.63 -5.11
N CYS A 78 -4.42 7.71 -4.31
CA CYS A 78 -3.91 7.40 -2.98
C CYS A 78 -2.49 6.83 -2.99
N ALA A 79 -2.10 6.14 -4.06
CA ALA A 79 -0.76 5.56 -4.25
C ALA A 79 0.28 6.58 -4.75
N ALA A 80 -0.14 7.84 -5.01
CA ALA A 80 0.79 8.87 -5.43
C ALA A 80 1.79 9.20 -4.30
N ILE A 81 3.07 9.06 -4.60
CA ILE A 81 4.16 9.48 -3.72
C ILE A 81 4.06 10.99 -3.49
N SER A 82 4.08 11.38 -2.22
CA SER A 82 3.94 12.78 -1.79
C SER A 82 5.31 13.42 -1.51
N ALA A 83 6.36 12.62 -1.31
CA ALA A 83 7.71 13.12 -1.13
C ALA A 83 8.22 13.89 -2.35
N GLU A 84 8.71 15.11 -2.13
CA GLU A 84 9.40 15.90 -3.14
C GLU A 84 10.60 15.13 -3.71
N PRO A 85 10.86 15.15 -5.03
CA PRO A 85 11.94 14.37 -5.66
C PRO A 85 13.32 14.58 -5.03
N GLY A 86 13.62 15.81 -4.59
CA GLY A 86 14.89 16.14 -3.93
C GLY A 86 15.04 15.55 -2.52
N THR A 87 13.94 15.21 -1.86
CA THR A 87 13.94 14.64 -0.50
C THR A 87 14.35 13.17 -0.54
N LEU A 88 13.74 12.38 -1.43
CA LEU A 88 14.07 10.96 -1.58
C LEU A 88 15.53 10.78 -2.01
N LYS A 89 16.01 11.60 -2.96
CA LYS A 89 17.42 11.56 -3.39
C LYS A 89 18.38 11.74 -2.21
N LYS A 90 18.16 12.76 -1.36
CA LYS A 90 19.00 13.01 -0.17
C LYS A 90 18.92 11.86 0.84
N ALA A 91 17.74 11.28 1.01
CA ALA A 91 17.55 10.13 1.90
C ALA A 91 18.37 8.92 1.43
N ILE A 92 18.32 8.61 0.13
CA ILE A 92 19.10 7.55 -0.51
C ILE A 92 20.61 7.80 -0.33
N GLU A 93 21.09 9.01 -0.66
CA GLU A 93 22.51 9.39 -0.47
C GLU A 93 22.97 9.28 1.00
N ALA A 94 22.06 9.54 1.95
CA ALA A 94 22.34 9.42 3.37
C ALA A 94 22.18 7.99 3.93
N GLY A 95 21.65 7.04 3.14
CA GLY A 95 21.32 5.70 3.62
C GLY A 95 20.25 5.68 4.73
N ARG A 96 19.43 6.73 4.84
CA ARG A 96 18.48 6.93 5.96
C ARG A 96 17.23 7.65 5.48
N MET A 97 16.06 7.16 5.92
CA MET A 97 14.76 7.77 5.65
C MET A 97 13.90 7.71 6.91
N ALA A 98 13.03 8.68 7.12
CA ALA A 98 12.06 8.63 8.22
C ALA A 98 10.65 8.76 7.66
N LEU A 99 9.80 7.78 7.94
CA LEU A 99 8.36 7.84 7.65
C LEU A 99 7.65 8.42 8.87
N GLN A 100 6.89 9.49 8.69
CA GLN A 100 5.98 10.02 9.71
C GLN A 100 4.60 9.39 9.56
N LEU A 101 4.06 8.85 10.65
CA LEU A 101 2.75 8.19 10.67
C LEU A 101 1.76 9.10 11.40
N ASP A 102 0.81 9.64 10.64
CA ASP A 102 -0.27 10.48 11.16
C ASP A 102 -1.62 9.96 10.60
N PRO A 103 -2.46 9.31 11.44
CA PRO A 103 -2.24 9.03 12.85
C PRO A 103 -1.18 7.94 13.10
N PRO A 104 -0.64 7.84 14.33
CA PRO A 104 0.25 6.74 14.71
C PRO A 104 -0.41 5.37 14.57
N VAL A 105 0.34 4.38 14.09
CA VAL A 105 -0.11 2.97 14.08
C VAL A 105 -0.02 2.40 15.48
N VAL A 106 -1.06 1.68 15.93
CA VAL A 106 -1.06 1.01 17.24
C VAL A 106 -1.16 -0.51 17.03
N LEU A 107 -0.18 -1.25 17.54
CA LEU A 107 -0.16 -2.72 17.53
C LEU A 107 0.21 -3.23 18.92
N ASP A 108 -0.62 -4.11 19.48
CA ASP A 108 -0.41 -4.73 20.80
C ASP A 108 -0.10 -3.71 21.92
N GLY A 109 -0.80 -2.56 21.88
CA GLY A 109 -0.62 -1.48 22.85
C GLY A 109 0.62 -0.60 22.64
N LYS A 110 1.48 -0.92 21.67
CA LYS A 110 2.62 -0.07 21.26
C LYS A 110 2.21 0.86 20.12
N SER A 111 2.50 2.15 20.28
CA SER A 111 2.27 3.18 19.27
C SER A 111 3.53 3.47 18.47
N TYR A 112 3.39 3.54 17.15
CA TYR A 112 4.43 3.86 16.17
C TYR A 112 3.99 5.14 15.44
N ALA A 113 4.56 6.27 15.84
CA ALA A 113 4.33 7.56 15.17
C ALA A 113 5.38 7.84 14.08
N ARG A 114 6.50 7.10 14.10
CA ARG A 114 7.64 7.29 13.21
C ARG A 114 8.35 5.97 12.98
N LEU A 115 8.77 5.73 11.74
CA LEU A 115 9.62 4.61 11.35
C LEU A 115 10.94 5.16 10.77
N ASP A 116 12.05 4.88 11.44
CA ASP A 116 13.39 5.29 10.98
C ASP A 116 14.04 4.16 10.20
N LEU A 117 14.06 4.30 8.88
CA LEU A 117 14.64 3.34 7.94
C LEU A 117 16.14 3.58 7.77
N HIS A 118 16.86 2.52 7.43
CA HIS A 118 18.24 2.56 7.00
C HIS A 118 18.45 1.75 5.73
N GLU A 119 19.60 1.97 5.08
CA GLU A 119 20.05 1.16 3.95
C GLU A 119 19.99 -0.34 4.32
N PRO A 120 19.23 -1.16 3.57
CA PRO A 120 19.13 -2.59 3.84
C PRO A 120 20.46 -3.31 3.58
N ASN A 121 20.79 -4.28 4.44
CA ASN A 121 21.92 -5.18 4.20
C ASN A 121 21.48 -6.42 3.40
N GLY A 122 22.42 -7.28 3.01
CA GLY A 122 22.13 -8.49 2.24
C GLY A 122 21.10 -9.42 2.89
N ALA A 123 21.13 -9.59 4.21
CA ALA A 123 20.16 -10.46 4.91
C ALA A 123 18.75 -9.86 4.94
N ASP A 124 18.61 -8.53 4.81
CA ASP A 124 17.31 -7.88 4.66
C ASP A 124 16.75 -8.08 3.25
N TRP A 125 17.61 -8.00 2.23
CA TRP A 125 17.25 -8.32 0.85
C TRP A 125 16.86 -9.78 0.67
N ASP A 126 17.67 -10.73 1.15
CA ASP A 126 17.40 -12.16 1.05
C ASP A 126 16.01 -12.53 1.61
N ALA A 127 15.60 -11.87 2.70
CA ALA A 127 14.28 -12.08 3.29
C ALA A 127 13.15 -11.37 2.54
N ALA A 128 13.42 -10.25 1.88
CA ALA A 128 12.45 -9.55 1.06
C ALA A 128 12.21 -10.27 -0.29
N GLU A 129 13.21 -10.98 -0.81
CA GLU A 129 13.12 -11.76 -2.06
C GLU A 129 12.18 -12.97 -1.99
N THR A 130 11.83 -13.43 -0.77
CA THR A 130 10.83 -14.51 -0.61
C THR A 130 9.40 -14.01 -0.86
N GLU A 131 9.21 -12.70 -0.91
CA GLU A 131 7.94 -12.02 -1.12
C GLU A 131 7.89 -11.34 -2.51
N ARG A 132 6.72 -10.87 -2.93
CA ARG A 132 6.54 -10.16 -4.21
C ARG A 132 5.78 -8.85 -4.04
N GLY A 133 6.03 -7.91 -4.94
CA GLY A 133 5.35 -6.61 -4.95
C GLY A 133 5.48 -5.91 -3.61
N LEU A 134 4.40 -5.28 -3.14
CA LEU A 134 4.43 -4.49 -1.92
C LEU A 134 4.69 -5.33 -0.65
N ALA A 135 4.47 -6.65 -0.67
CA ALA A 135 4.82 -7.52 0.45
C ALA A 135 6.33 -7.55 0.70
N SER A 136 7.14 -7.46 -0.36
CA SER A 136 8.61 -7.35 -0.28
C SER A 136 9.02 -6.04 0.38
N THR A 137 8.42 -4.93 -0.03
CA THR A 137 8.62 -3.60 0.58
C THR A 137 8.25 -3.59 2.06
N ILE A 138 7.11 -4.20 2.44
CA ILE A 138 6.67 -4.33 3.83
C ILE A 138 7.74 -5.05 4.68
N THR A 139 8.34 -6.11 4.14
CA THR A 139 9.44 -6.83 4.79
C THR A 139 10.67 -5.95 4.96
N LEU A 140 11.08 -5.20 3.93
CA LEU A 140 12.21 -4.26 4.04
C LEU A 140 11.97 -3.17 5.08
N ILE A 141 10.78 -2.55 5.11
CA ILE A 141 10.43 -1.55 6.13
C ILE A 141 10.50 -2.18 7.52
N ALA A 142 9.91 -3.36 7.73
CA ALA A 142 9.87 -4.02 9.02
C ALA A 142 11.28 -4.27 9.58
N ARG A 143 12.17 -4.78 8.73
CA ARG A 143 13.55 -5.11 9.11
C ARG A 143 14.40 -3.87 9.33
N THR A 144 14.34 -2.90 8.41
CA THR A 144 15.16 -1.69 8.50
C THR A 144 14.68 -0.71 9.59
N ALA A 145 13.38 -0.70 9.92
CA ALA A 145 12.86 0.10 11.04
C ALA A 145 12.92 -0.63 12.39
N GLY A 146 13.17 -1.96 12.40
CA GLY A 146 13.11 -2.77 13.61
C GLY A 146 11.70 -2.86 14.21
N VAL A 147 10.67 -2.94 13.36
CA VAL A 147 9.26 -3.00 13.77
C VAL A 147 8.57 -4.26 13.23
N PRO A 148 7.51 -4.77 13.90
CA PRO A 148 6.80 -5.95 13.43
C PRO A 148 6.11 -5.71 12.07
N SER A 149 6.18 -6.68 11.15
CA SER A 149 5.47 -6.59 9.86
C SER A 149 3.97 -6.30 9.99
N PRO A 150 3.22 -6.83 10.99
CA PRO A 150 1.82 -6.45 11.19
C PRO A 150 1.59 -4.96 11.48
N ALA A 151 2.58 -4.24 12.02
CA ALA A 151 2.50 -2.79 12.19
C ALA A 151 2.72 -2.08 10.85
N VAL A 152 3.72 -2.53 10.08
CA VAL A 152 4.00 -1.99 8.74
C VAL A 152 2.80 -2.19 7.80
N ARG A 153 2.12 -3.33 7.87
CA ARG A 153 0.91 -3.61 7.07
C ARG A 153 -0.22 -2.60 7.31
N GLN A 154 -0.21 -1.86 8.42
CA GLN A 154 -1.22 -0.86 8.76
C GLN A 154 -0.87 0.55 8.28
N ILE A 155 0.36 0.81 7.80
CA ILE A 155 0.72 2.14 7.31
C ILE A 155 -0.02 2.47 6.00
N PRO A 156 -0.26 3.76 5.71
CA PRO A 156 -0.80 4.19 4.41
C PRO A 156 0.05 3.73 3.23
N VAL A 157 -0.60 3.31 2.13
CA VAL A 157 0.10 2.76 0.95
C VAL A 157 1.13 3.72 0.35
N ASN A 158 0.85 5.03 0.32
CA ASN A 158 1.76 6.03 -0.23
C ASN A 158 3.11 6.06 0.52
N LEU A 159 3.09 5.92 1.84
CA LEU A 159 4.33 5.88 2.63
C LEU A 159 5.11 4.59 2.39
N ALA A 160 4.42 3.47 2.17
CA ALA A 160 5.08 2.23 1.77
C ALA A 160 5.73 2.37 0.39
N LEU A 161 5.05 3.01 -0.58
CA LEU A 161 5.60 3.26 -1.91
C LEU A 161 6.75 4.27 -1.90
N GLU A 162 6.72 5.26 -1.00
CA GLU A 162 7.86 6.15 -0.77
C GLU A 162 9.09 5.39 -0.26
N ALA A 163 8.90 4.47 0.69
CA ALA A 163 9.95 3.60 1.16
C ALA A 163 10.45 2.65 0.07
N ASP A 164 9.55 2.16 -0.80
CA ASP A 164 9.93 1.34 -1.95
C ASP A 164 10.92 2.07 -2.86
N VAL A 165 10.63 3.33 -3.21
CA VAL A 165 11.55 4.16 -4.01
C VAL A 165 12.88 4.39 -3.29
N PHE A 166 12.87 4.58 -1.96
CA PHE A 166 14.09 4.65 -1.17
C PHE A 166 14.93 3.37 -1.29
N PHE A 167 14.31 2.19 -1.15
CA PHE A 167 15.03 0.91 -1.25
C PHE A 167 15.54 0.62 -2.67
N GLN A 168 14.77 0.97 -3.70
CA GLN A 168 15.19 0.84 -5.10
C GLN A 168 16.50 1.63 -5.38
N GLY A 169 16.75 2.71 -4.63
CA GLY A 169 17.99 3.49 -4.70
C GLY A 169 19.27 2.71 -4.37
N PHE A 170 19.16 1.56 -3.72
CA PHE A 170 20.29 0.68 -3.35
C PHE A 170 20.33 -0.61 -4.18
N SER A 171 19.36 -0.83 -5.07
CA SER A 171 19.37 -2.00 -5.92
C SER A 171 20.45 -1.87 -7.01
N VAL A 172 21.27 -2.90 -7.16
CA VAL A 172 22.29 -2.94 -8.21
C VAL A 172 21.62 -3.35 -9.50
N SER A 173 21.55 -2.44 -10.48
CA SER A 173 21.25 -2.83 -11.86
C SER A 173 22.22 -3.94 -12.26
N ALA A 174 21.70 -5.09 -12.70
CA ALA A 174 22.55 -6.15 -13.24
C ALA A 174 23.55 -5.53 -14.23
N PRO A 175 24.86 -5.86 -14.16
CA PRO A 175 25.82 -5.33 -15.11
C PRO A 175 25.25 -5.58 -16.50
N GLY A 176 25.00 -4.50 -17.24
CA GLY A 176 24.37 -4.57 -18.54
C GLY A 176 25.11 -5.63 -19.35
N GLY A 177 24.39 -6.69 -19.72
CA GLY A 177 24.85 -7.64 -20.71
C GLY A 177 25.02 -6.89 -22.02
N GLY A 178 26.16 -6.20 -22.18
CA GLY A 178 26.69 -5.83 -23.46
C GLY A 178 26.93 -7.14 -24.21
N GLY A 179 26.02 -7.47 -25.11
CA GLY A 179 26.04 -8.71 -25.86
C GLY A 179 25.04 -8.66 -27.00
N SER A 180 25.44 -7.88 -28.02
CA SER A 180 25.17 -8.04 -29.47
C SER A 180 23.78 -8.43 -29.96
#